data_AF-A0AAD9KWR1-F1
#
_entry.id   AF-A0AAD9KWR1-F1
#
_cell.length_a   1.000
_cell.length_b   1.000
_cell.length_c   1.000
_cell.angle_alpha   90.00
_cell.angle_beta   90.00
_cell.angle_gamma   90.00
#
_symmetry.space_group_name_H-M   'P 1'
#
loop_
_entity.id
_entity.type
_entity.pdbx_description
1 polymer ?
#
loop_
_entity_poly.entity_id
_entity_poly.type
_entity_poly.pdbx_seq_one_letter_code
_entity_poly.pdbx_strand_id
1 'polypeptide(L)'
;MMLFLFSKVCFIVNAIGQLFVLNRILSTKYNLYGFEVLKYMVADHDWTEARHVVFPRVTFCDFLVRRLGNNHRYTIQCVLPINLYNEKIFMFLWFWLVMVAAISIASFVTWVARALFGNDRVVFVANRLQQGRRNGRDDRALNAFVYNYLRQDGSFLLRLIAHNTDSITTTDVICSLWDKWQKKAPRRNNDLDDPAESIELNETTPKSKEHKYD
;
A
#
# COMPACT_ATOMS: atom_id res chain seq x y z
N MET A 1 -10.10 -5.13 -6.33
CA MET A 1 -9.85 -3.86 -5.59
C MET A 1 -10.23 -3.92 -4.11
N MET A 2 -11.44 -4.38 -3.76
CA MET A 2 -11.99 -4.29 -2.40
C MET A 2 -11.14 -4.96 -1.31
N LEU A 3 -10.60 -6.15 -1.58
CA LEU A 3 -9.76 -6.88 -0.62
C LEU A 3 -8.48 -6.14 -0.25
N PHE A 4 -7.86 -5.44 -1.21
CA PHE A 4 -6.66 -4.65 -0.95
C PHE A 4 -6.96 -3.44 -0.06
N LEU A 5 -8.06 -2.73 -0.34
CA LEU A 5 -8.49 -1.60 0.48
C LEU A 5 -8.87 -2.07 1.88
N PHE A 6 -9.57 -3.20 2.00
CA PHE A 6 -9.89 -3.82 3.28
C PHE A 6 -8.63 -4.16 4.09
N SER A 7 -7.64 -4.79 3.46
CA SER A 7 -6.34 -5.06 4.11
C SER A 7 -5.67 -3.79 4.62
N LYS A 8 -5.66 -2.71 3.83
CA LYS A 8 -5.14 -1.40 4.26
C LYS A 8 -5.89 -0.83 5.47
N VAL A 9 -7.22 -0.97 5.50
CA VAL A 9 -8.03 -0.58 6.67
C VAL A 9 -7.67 -1.42 7.89
N CYS A 10 -7.52 -2.74 7.76
CA CYS A 10 -7.08 -3.60 8.85
C CYS A 10 -5.72 -3.18 9.42
N PHE A 11 -4.76 -2.77 8.57
CA PHE A 11 -3.48 -2.25 9.04
C PHE A 11 -3.62 -0.95 9.83
N ILE A 12 -4.48 -0.02 9.39
CA ILE A 12 -4.76 1.22 10.12
C ILE A 12 -5.42 0.92 11.46
N VAL A 13 -6.44 0.05 11.48
CA VAL A 13 -7.12 -0.39 12.71
C VAL A 13 -6.12 -1.05 13.66
N ASN A 14 -5.21 -1.88 13.16
CA ASN A 14 -4.16 -2.48 13.97
C ASN A 14 -3.21 -1.42 14.56
N ALA A 15 -2.73 -0.47 13.76
CA ALA A 15 -1.84 0.60 14.25
C ALA A 15 -2.52 1.47 15.33
N ILE A 16 -3.78 1.85 15.10
CA ILE A 16 -4.59 2.62 16.05
C ILE A 16 -4.88 1.78 17.31
N GLY A 17 -5.21 0.51 17.14
CA GLY A 17 -5.44 -0.43 18.24
C GLY A 17 -4.20 -0.59 19.12
N GLN A 18 -3.01 -0.72 18.53
CA GLN A 18 -1.74 -0.76 19.25
C GLN A 18 -1.49 0.54 20.03
N LEU A 19 -1.83 1.70 19.45
CA LEU A 19 -1.74 3.00 20.14
C LEU A 19 -2.70 3.07 21.34
N PHE A 20 -3.93 2.57 21.21
CA PHE A 20 -4.89 2.51 22.32
C PHE A 20 -4.46 1.54 23.42
N VAL A 21 -3.96 0.36 23.06
CA VAL A 21 -3.42 -0.61 24.02
C VAL A 21 -2.24 0.00 24.78
N LEU A 22 -1.33 0.68 24.08
CA LEU A 22 -0.21 1.38 24.70
C LEU A 22 -0.69 2.45 25.69
N ASN A 23 -1.64 3.30 25.29
CA ASN A 23 -2.22 4.32 26.17
C ASN A 23 -2.91 3.69 27.41
N ARG A 24 -3.54 2.53 27.25
CA ARG A 24 -4.18 1.81 28.35
C ARG A 24 -3.17 1.17 29.31
N ILE A 25 -2.07 0.62 28.80
CA ILE A 25 -0.99 0.04 29.62
C ILE A 25 -0.31 1.13 30.45
N LEU A 26 -0.06 2.31 29.86
CA LEU A 26 0.52 3.45 30.57
C LEU A 26 -0.47 4.12 31.54
N SER A 27 -1.75 3.70 31.55
CA SER A 27 -2.82 4.24 32.40
C SER A 27 -2.92 5.78 32.34
N THR A 28 -2.60 6.37 31.19
CA THR A 28 -2.65 7.82 31.00
C THR A 28 -4.08 8.25 30.71
N LYS A 29 -4.58 9.24 31.46
CA LYS A 29 -5.93 9.80 31.22
C LYS A 29 -6.05 10.52 29.86
N TYR A 30 -4.92 10.87 29.25
CA TYR A 30 -4.84 11.60 27.99
C TYR A 30 -4.40 10.68 26.86
N ASN A 31 -5.09 10.76 25.71
CA ASN A 31 -4.74 10.00 24.48
C ASN A 31 -3.43 10.47 23.83
N LEU A 32 -2.86 11.59 24.28
CA LEU A 32 -1.73 12.30 23.70
C LEU A 32 -0.50 12.31 24.63
N TYR A 33 -0.23 11.18 25.30
CA TYR A 33 0.89 11.03 26.24
C TYR A 33 2.22 11.55 25.67
N GLY A 34 2.58 11.15 24.44
CA GLY A 34 3.88 11.54 23.87
C GLY A 34 4.06 13.04 23.64
N PHE A 35 3.02 13.75 23.20
CA PHE A 35 3.08 15.21 23.03
C PHE A 35 3.16 15.96 24.35
N GLU A 36 2.47 15.47 25.37
CA GLU A 36 2.47 16.06 26.70
C GLU A 36 3.86 15.91 27.35
N VAL A 37 4.46 14.72 27.29
CA VAL A 37 5.81 14.48 27.82
C VAL A 37 6.87 15.30 27.07
N LEU A 38 6.76 15.43 25.74
CA LEU A 38 7.67 16.25 24.95
C LEU A 38 7.57 17.74 25.33
N LYS A 39 6.35 18.24 25.57
CA LYS A 39 6.13 19.62 26.02
C LYS A 39 6.78 19.89 27.38
N TYR A 40 6.69 18.96 28.32
CA TYR A 40 7.33 19.11 29.63
C TYR A 40 8.86 19.04 29.55
N MET A 41 9.43 18.25 28.62
CA MET A 41 10.87 18.22 28.40
C MET A 41 11.43 19.50 27.78
N VAL A 42 10.74 20.07 26.79
CA VAL A 42 11.19 21.30 26.12
C VAL A 42 11.06 22.53 27.02
N ALA A 43 10.13 22.51 27.98
CA ALA A 43 9.87 23.62 28.89
C ALA A 43 10.84 23.72 30.09
N ASP A 44 11.87 22.85 30.15
CA ASP A 44 12.94 22.83 31.17
C ASP A 44 12.45 22.84 32.63
N HIS A 45 11.19 22.46 32.85
CA HIS A 45 10.68 22.20 34.19
C HIS A 45 11.16 20.84 34.62
N ASP A 46 11.62 20.74 35.88
CA ASP A 46 12.03 19.50 36.55
C ASP A 46 10.88 18.47 36.52
N TRP A 47 10.74 17.75 35.40
CA TRP A 47 9.72 16.72 35.18
C TRP A 47 9.88 15.56 36.16
N THR A 48 11.01 15.53 36.86
CA THR A 48 11.37 14.69 37.99
C THR A 48 10.36 14.78 39.14
N GLU A 49 9.73 15.94 39.35
CA GLU A 49 8.74 16.18 40.41
C GLU A 49 7.30 16.39 39.90
N ALA A 50 7.08 16.30 38.58
CA ALA A 50 5.76 16.47 38.01
C ALA A 50 4.81 15.36 38.49
N ARG A 51 3.60 15.76 38.92
CA ARG A 51 2.49 14.99 39.52
C ARG A 51 2.01 13.73 38.76
N HIS A 52 2.66 13.37 37.65
CA HIS A 52 2.27 12.29 36.74
C HIS A 52 3.47 11.42 36.31
N VAL A 53 4.30 10.99 37.26
CA VAL A 53 5.32 9.97 37.00
C VAL A 53 4.64 8.61 36.79
N VAL A 54 4.36 8.26 35.53
CA VAL A 54 3.88 6.92 35.12
C VAL A 54 4.91 5.85 35.48
N PHE A 55 6.19 6.23 35.48
CA PHE A 55 7.32 5.33 35.69
C PHE A 55 8.20 5.79 36.87
N PRO A 56 7.87 5.45 38.13
CA PRO A 56 8.66 5.85 39.31
C PRO A 56 10.04 5.19 39.31
N ARG A 57 11.08 6.01 39.48
CA ARG A 57 12.49 5.56 39.57
C ARG A 57 12.88 5.15 41.00
N VAL A 58 12.11 5.62 42.00
CA VAL A 58 12.28 5.34 43.42
C VAL A 58 10.92 5.01 44.00
N THR A 59 10.83 3.95 44.82
CA THR A 59 9.60 3.50 45.48
C THR A 59 9.87 3.14 46.93
N PHE A 60 8.86 3.22 47.79
CA PHE A 60 8.94 2.72 49.17
C PHE A 60 8.28 1.34 49.25
N CYS A 61 8.97 0.38 49.87
CA CYS A 61 8.47 -0.98 50.03
C CYS A 61 8.34 -1.32 51.52
N ASP A 62 7.13 -1.73 51.90
CA ASP A 62 6.81 -2.13 53.27
C ASP A 62 6.95 -3.64 53.43
N PHE A 63 7.82 -4.06 54.34
CA PHE A 63 8.00 -5.46 54.70
C PHE A 63 7.55 -5.71 56.15
N LEU A 64 6.92 -6.87 56.33
CA LEU A 64 6.35 -7.32 57.59
C LEU A 64 7.25 -8.39 58.18
N VAL A 65 7.96 -8.08 59.27
CA VAL A 65 8.83 -9.05 59.94
C VAL A 65 8.13 -9.56 61.20
N ARG A 66 7.85 -10.86 61.23
CA ARG A 66 7.25 -11.54 62.38
C ARG A 66 8.34 -11.92 63.39
N ARG A 67 8.25 -11.40 64.61
CA ARG A 67 8.99 -11.86 65.79
C ARG A 67 7.99 -12.48 66.77
N LEU A 68 8.41 -13.42 67.62
CA LEU A 68 7.51 -14.07 68.59
C LEU A 68 6.75 -12.99 69.40
N GLY A 69 5.42 -12.99 69.29
CA GLY A 69 4.53 -12.08 70.02
C GLY A 69 4.20 -10.74 69.35
N ASN A 70 4.93 -10.28 68.33
CA ASN A 70 4.60 -9.02 67.64
C ASN A 70 5.09 -8.95 66.18
N ASN A 71 4.38 -8.18 65.37
CA ASN A 71 4.63 -8.07 63.94
C ASN A 71 5.06 -6.63 63.61
N HIS A 72 6.33 -6.45 63.26
CA HIS A 72 6.92 -5.13 63.02
C HIS A 72 6.94 -4.80 61.52
N ARG A 73 6.50 -3.59 61.18
CA ARG A 73 6.54 -3.08 59.79
C ARG A 73 7.80 -2.24 59.59
N TYR A 74 8.53 -2.51 58.52
CA TYR A 74 9.68 -1.73 58.09
C TYR A 74 9.43 -1.19 56.68
N THR A 75 9.74 0.09 56.47
CA THR A 75 9.66 0.74 55.16
C THR A 75 11.07 1.03 54.68
N ILE A 76 11.43 0.54 53.48
CA ILE A 76 12.73 0.81 52.86
C ILE A 76 12.56 1.51 51.52
N GLN A 77 13.56 2.27 51.11
CA GLN A 77 13.61 2.90 49.79
C GLN A 77 14.23 1.94 48.78
N CYS A 78 13.48 1.63 47.72
CA CYS A 78 13.90 0.80 46.60
C CYS A 78 14.12 1.66 45.35
N VAL A 79 15.21 1.40 44.63
CA VAL A 79 15.50 2.02 43.33
C VAL A 79 15.12 1.06 42.21
N LEU A 80 14.42 1.57 41.19
CA LEU A 80 13.95 0.80 40.03
C LEU A 80 14.64 1.30 38.76
N PRO A 81 15.90 0.89 38.49
CA PRO A 81 16.64 1.34 37.32
C PRO A 81 15.99 0.90 36.01
N ILE A 82 15.28 -0.24 36.01
CA ILE A 82 14.53 -0.73 34.85
C ILE A 82 13.49 0.26 34.33
N ASN A 83 12.92 1.07 35.22
CA ASN A 83 11.83 1.96 34.87
C ASN A 83 12.29 3.18 34.06
N LEU A 84 13.54 3.59 34.26
CA LEU A 84 14.18 4.62 33.44
C LEU A 84 14.28 4.19 31.97
N TYR A 85 14.59 2.91 31.71
CA TYR A 85 14.64 2.38 30.35
C TYR A 85 13.25 2.29 29.72
N ASN A 86 12.27 1.80 30.48
CA ASN A 86 10.87 1.72 30.03
C ASN A 86 10.35 3.09 29.61
N GLU A 87 10.60 4.13 30.42
CA GLU A 87 10.20 5.50 30.12
C GLU A 87 10.67 5.94 28.71
N LYS A 88 11.94 5.68 28.36
CA LYS A 88 12.50 6.08 27.07
C LYS A 88 12.01 5.21 25.91
N ILE A 89 11.92 3.90 26.12
CA ILE A 89 11.46 2.96 25.08
C ILE A 89 9.99 3.23 24.75
N PHE A 90 9.11 3.42 25.74
CA PHE A 90 7.70 3.69 25.50
C PHE A 90 7.48 5.06 24.83
N MET A 91 8.30 6.05 25.14
CA MET A 91 8.30 7.33 24.42
C MET A 91 8.64 7.14 22.94
N PHE A 92 9.73 6.42 22.64
CA PHE A 92 10.13 6.14 21.26
C PHE A 92 9.05 5.34 20.51
N LEU A 93 8.52 4.29 21.12
CA LEU A 93 7.47 3.45 20.54
C LEU A 93 6.21 4.24 20.25
N TRP A 94 5.82 5.18 21.12
CA TRP A 94 4.64 6.02 20.90
C TRP A 94 4.80 6.87 19.64
N PHE A 95 5.93 7.59 19.49
CA PHE A 95 6.19 8.39 18.29
C PHE A 95 6.31 7.53 17.03
N TRP A 96 6.93 6.36 17.15
CA TRP A 96 7.01 5.39 16.07
C TRP A 96 5.63 4.92 15.60
N LEU A 97 4.75 4.53 16.52
CA LEU A 97 3.40 4.10 16.18
C LEU A 97 2.56 5.21 15.55
N VAL A 98 2.69 6.45 16.03
CA VAL A 98 2.04 7.62 15.41
C VAL A 98 2.54 7.85 13.99
N MET A 99 3.85 7.75 13.75
CA MET A 99 4.43 7.85 12.41
C MET A 99 3.89 6.74 11.48
N VAL A 100 3.90 5.49 11.94
CA VAL A 100 3.39 4.33 11.18
C VAL A 100 1.91 4.49 10.86
N ALA A 101 1.10 4.97 11.81
CA ALA A 101 -0.31 5.26 11.61
C ALA A 101 -0.50 6.36 10.55
N ALA A 102 0.25 7.46 10.64
CA ALA A 102 0.20 8.57 9.68
C ALA A 102 0.57 8.13 8.26
N ILE A 103 1.66 7.39 8.09
CA ILE A 103 2.09 6.84 6.78
C ILE A 103 1.03 5.88 6.23
N SER A 104 0.45 5.03 7.08
CA SER A 104 -0.59 4.08 6.67
C SER A 104 -1.86 4.78 6.20
N ILE A 105 -2.29 5.83 6.90
CA ILE A 105 -3.44 6.66 6.53
C ILE A 105 -3.15 7.40 5.21
N ALA A 106 -1.98 8.03 5.08
CA ALA A 106 -1.58 8.71 3.85
C ALA A 106 -1.57 7.73 2.65
N SER A 107 -0.99 6.54 2.83
CA SER A 107 -1.03 5.48 1.82
C SER A 107 -2.47 5.14 1.44
N PHE A 108 -3.33 4.86 2.41
CA PHE A 108 -4.74 4.54 2.15
C PHE A 108 -5.46 5.66 1.38
N VAL A 109 -5.32 6.91 1.81
CA VAL A 109 -5.94 8.07 1.13
C VAL A 109 -5.46 8.19 -0.31
N THR A 110 -4.16 8.03 -0.58
CA THR A 110 -3.65 8.08 -1.96
C THR A 110 -4.22 6.96 -2.85
N TRP A 111 -4.38 5.75 -2.32
CA TRP A 111 -4.98 4.62 -3.04
C TRP A 111 -6.48 4.84 -3.28
N VAL A 112 -7.20 5.36 -2.30
CA VAL A 112 -8.64 5.69 -2.43
C VAL A 112 -8.85 6.80 -3.46
N ALA A 113 -8.09 7.90 -3.37
CA ALA A 113 -8.18 9.00 -4.34
C ALA A 113 -7.94 8.48 -5.76
N ARG A 114 -6.88 7.70 -5.98
CA ARG A 114 -6.58 7.08 -7.28
C ARG A 114 -7.66 6.09 -7.77
N ALA A 115 -8.40 5.46 -6.86
CA ALA A 115 -9.50 4.56 -7.19
C ALA A 115 -10.78 5.32 -7.58
N LEU A 116 -11.03 6.48 -6.98
CA LEU A 116 -12.19 7.33 -7.27
C LEU A 116 -12.01 8.11 -8.59
N PHE A 117 -10.79 8.58 -8.89
CA PHE A 117 -10.53 9.34 -10.11
C PHE A 117 -10.39 8.43 -11.35
N GLY A 118 -11.50 8.27 -12.06
CA GLY A 118 -11.59 7.49 -13.29
C GLY A 118 -10.83 8.05 -14.51
N ASN A 119 -10.45 9.33 -14.51
CA ASN A 119 -9.58 9.89 -15.57
C ASN A 119 -8.13 9.45 -15.39
N ASP A 120 -7.68 9.31 -14.15
CA ASP A 120 -6.31 9.01 -13.80
C ASP A 120 -5.89 7.60 -14.26
N ARG A 121 -6.85 6.67 -14.40
CA ARG A 121 -6.60 5.32 -14.95
C ARG A 121 -6.29 5.37 -16.45
N VAL A 122 -6.98 6.25 -17.19
CA VAL A 122 -6.80 6.39 -18.64
C VAL A 122 -5.46 7.05 -18.91
N VAL A 123 -5.17 8.15 -18.20
CA VAL A 123 -3.89 8.87 -18.29
C VAL A 123 -2.71 7.95 -17.94
N PHE A 124 -2.83 7.15 -16.88
CA PHE A 124 -1.79 6.19 -16.50
C PHE A 124 -1.48 5.20 -17.64
N VAL A 125 -2.50 4.58 -18.23
CA VAL A 125 -2.31 3.62 -19.32
C VAL A 125 -1.82 4.31 -20.59
N ALA A 126 -2.35 5.49 -20.92
CA ALA A 126 -1.92 6.29 -22.07
C ALA A 126 -0.42 6.61 -22.02
N ASN A 127 0.05 7.15 -20.89
CA ASN A 127 1.44 7.53 -20.71
C ASN A 127 2.39 6.33 -20.83
N ARG A 128 1.98 5.16 -20.33
CA ARG A 128 2.77 3.92 -20.44
C ARG A 128 2.79 3.38 -21.87
N LEU A 129 1.68 3.43 -22.60
CA LEU A 129 1.65 3.02 -24.02
C LEU A 129 2.52 3.93 -24.90
N GLN A 130 2.51 5.24 -24.63
CA GLN A 130 3.39 6.20 -25.31
C GLN A 130 4.87 5.91 -25.04
N GLN A 131 5.24 5.58 -23.80
CA GLN A 131 6.61 5.15 -23.46
C GLN A 131 7.02 3.89 -24.23
N GLY A 132 6.07 2.96 -24.42
CA GLY A 132 6.27 1.75 -25.24
C GLY A 132 6.21 1.98 -26.75
N ARG A 133 6.12 3.22 -27.25
CA ARG A 133 6.00 3.56 -28.69
C ARG A 133 4.77 2.95 -29.38
N ARG A 134 3.69 2.67 -28.63
CA ARG A 134 2.39 2.24 -29.20
C ARG A 134 1.52 3.46 -29.48
N ASN A 135 0.73 3.42 -30.55
CA ASN A 135 -0.19 4.50 -30.92
C ASN A 135 -1.43 4.49 -30.01
N GLY A 136 -1.29 4.99 -28.78
CA GLY A 136 -2.38 5.20 -27.82
C GLY A 136 -3.14 6.52 -28.04
N ARG A 137 -3.00 7.15 -29.21
CA ARG A 137 -3.59 8.48 -29.53
C ARG A 137 -5.05 8.41 -29.94
N ASP A 138 -5.56 7.23 -30.26
CA ASP A 138 -6.99 7.02 -30.45
C ASP A 138 -7.67 6.92 -29.07
N ASP A 139 -8.19 8.05 -28.59
CA ASP A 139 -8.90 8.15 -27.32
C ASP A 139 -10.08 7.18 -27.24
N ARG A 140 -10.72 6.85 -28.37
CA ARG A 140 -11.90 5.99 -28.40
C ARG A 140 -11.50 4.53 -28.20
N ALA A 141 -10.42 4.09 -28.87
CA ALA A 141 -9.84 2.75 -28.67
C ALA A 141 -9.21 2.61 -27.27
N LEU A 142 -8.52 3.64 -26.78
CA LEU A 142 -7.93 3.66 -25.45
C LEU A 142 -8.99 3.52 -24.36
N ASN A 143 -10.08 4.29 -24.45
CA ASN A 143 -11.19 4.16 -23.52
C ASN A 143 -11.84 2.78 -23.61
N ALA A 144 -12.05 2.23 -24.81
CA ALA A 144 -12.59 0.88 -24.95
C ALA A 144 -11.69 -0.19 -24.29
N PHE A 145 -10.37 -0.08 -24.43
CA PHE A 145 -9.42 -0.96 -23.76
C PHE A 145 -9.48 -0.84 -22.23
N VAL A 146 -9.41 0.37 -21.69
CA VAL A 146 -9.38 0.60 -20.24
C VAL A 146 -10.70 0.20 -19.57
N TYR A 147 -11.84 0.59 -20.15
CA TYR A 147 -13.14 0.39 -19.52
C TYR A 147 -13.76 -0.99 -19.80
N ASN A 148 -13.64 -1.52 -21.02
CA ASN A 148 -14.31 -2.78 -21.39
C ASN A 148 -13.41 -4.01 -21.21
N TYR A 149 -12.15 -3.92 -21.62
CA TYR A 149 -11.22 -5.07 -21.55
C TYR A 149 -10.55 -5.17 -20.19
N LEU A 150 -9.90 -4.10 -19.75
CA LEU A 150 -9.13 -4.09 -18.51
C LEU A 150 -10.02 -3.99 -17.27
N ARG A 151 -11.14 -3.27 -17.41
CA ARG A 151 -12.10 -2.97 -16.33
C ARG A 151 -11.40 -2.32 -15.12
N GLN A 152 -12.17 -2.07 -14.07
CA GLN A 152 -11.65 -1.45 -12.85
C GLN A 152 -10.58 -2.33 -12.18
N ASP A 153 -10.80 -3.63 -12.06
CA ASP A 153 -9.87 -4.54 -11.37
C ASP A 153 -8.55 -4.74 -12.12
N GLY A 154 -8.55 -4.84 -13.45
CA GLY A 154 -7.31 -4.97 -14.23
C GLY A 154 -6.49 -3.68 -14.20
N SER A 155 -7.14 -2.51 -14.26
CA SER A 155 -6.44 -1.22 -14.12
C SER A 155 -5.79 -1.07 -12.74
N PHE A 156 -6.46 -1.57 -11.69
CA PHE A 156 -5.91 -1.62 -10.35
C PHE A 156 -4.73 -2.59 -10.26
N LEU A 157 -4.84 -3.79 -10.85
CA LEU A 157 -3.77 -4.77 -10.86
C LEU A 157 -2.51 -4.25 -11.57
N LEU A 158 -2.66 -3.59 -12.72
CA LEU A 158 -1.52 -2.99 -13.43
C LEU A 158 -0.83 -1.90 -12.59
N ARG A 159 -1.59 -1.10 -11.84
CA ARG A 159 -1.01 -0.14 -10.88
C ARG A 159 -0.32 -0.83 -9.71
N LEU A 160 -0.85 -1.95 -9.24
CA LEU A 160 -0.21 -2.73 -8.19
C LEU A 160 1.13 -3.30 -8.67
N ILE A 161 1.19 -3.82 -9.90
CA ILE A 161 2.44 -4.25 -10.53
C ILE A 161 3.40 -3.07 -10.66
N ALA A 162 2.92 -1.92 -11.16
CA ALA A 162 3.72 -0.70 -11.29
C ALA A 162 4.32 -0.19 -9.98
N HIS A 163 3.70 -0.51 -8.85
CA HIS A 163 4.18 -0.12 -7.53
C HIS A 163 5.21 -1.11 -6.96
N ASN A 164 5.20 -2.37 -7.39
CA ASN A 164 6.08 -3.42 -6.87
C ASN A 164 7.18 -3.82 -7.86
N THR A 165 7.15 -3.32 -9.09
CA THR A 165 8.06 -3.70 -10.17
C THR A 165 8.53 -2.46 -10.91
N ASP A 166 9.65 -2.59 -11.60
CA ASP A 166 10.21 -1.52 -12.42
C ASP A 166 9.22 -1.01 -13.50
N SER A 167 9.39 0.26 -13.81
CA SER A 167 8.57 0.97 -14.79
C SER A 167 8.65 0.37 -16.19
N ILE A 168 9.80 -0.23 -16.55
CA ILE A 168 10.04 -0.89 -17.84
C ILE A 168 9.18 -2.14 -17.96
N THR A 169 9.29 -3.07 -17.00
CA THR A 169 8.51 -4.32 -16.99
C THR A 169 7.02 -4.05 -16.99
N THR A 170 6.57 -3.05 -16.23
CA THR A 170 5.17 -2.64 -16.20
C THR A 170 4.71 -2.16 -17.59
N THR A 171 5.54 -1.36 -18.26
CA THR A 171 5.28 -0.86 -19.60
C THR A 171 5.18 -2.01 -20.62
N ASP A 172 6.09 -2.99 -20.54
CA ASP A 172 6.08 -4.16 -21.41
C ASP A 172 4.82 -5.02 -21.21
N VAL A 173 4.38 -5.20 -19.97
CA VAL A 173 3.13 -5.90 -19.65
C VAL A 173 1.92 -5.15 -20.22
N ILE A 174 1.85 -3.83 -20.02
CA ILE A 174 0.75 -3.00 -20.56
C ILE A 174 0.72 -3.07 -22.08
N CYS A 175 1.88 -2.94 -22.73
CA CYS A 175 2.00 -3.02 -24.19
C CYS A 175 1.61 -4.40 -24.72
N SER A 176 2.06 -5.47 -24.07
CA SER A 176 1.71 -6.84 -24.46
C SER A 176 0.22 -7.12 -24.33
N LEU A 177 -0.45 -6.57 -23.30
CA LEU A 177 -1.89 -6.66 -23.14
C LEU A 177 -2.65 -5.89 -24.21
N TRP A 178 -2.15 -4.71 -24.58
CA TRP A 178 -2.70 -3.89 -25.66
C TRP A 178 -2.62 -4.60 -27.01
N ASP A 179 -1.44 -5.15 -27.36
CA ASP A 179 -1.21 -5.86 -28.61
C ASP A 179 -2.11 -7.12 -28.71
N LYS A 180 -2.32 -7.84 -27.61
CA LYS A 180 -3.25 -8.97 -27.53
C LYS A 180 -4.71 -8.56 -27.68
N TRP A 181 -5.11 -7.42 -27.09
CA TRP A 181 -6.46 -6.90 -27.22
C TRP A 181 -6.76 -6.47 -28.67
N GLN A 182 -5.83 -5.79 -29.34
CA GLN A 182 -6.00 -5.42 -30.75
C GLN A 182 -6.17 -6.62 -31.68
N LYS A 183 -5.42 -7.70 -31.45
CA LYS A 183 -5.56 -8.96 -32.22
C LYS A 183 -6.91 -9.65 -32.01
N LYS A 184 -7.52 -9.46 -30.83
CA LYS A 184 -8.80 -10.07 -30.46
C LYS A 184 -10.00 -9.17 -30.77
N ALA A 185 -9.80 -7.86 -30.89
CA ALA A 185 -10.83 -6.95 -31.35
C ALA A 185 -11.29 -7.44 -32.74
N PRO A 186 -12.58 -7.77 -32.93
CA PRO A 186 -13.06 -8.15 -34.24
C PRO A 186 -12.68 -7.02 -35.18
N ARG A 187 -11.99 -7.34 -36.28
CA ARG A 187 -11.76 -6.40 -37.38
C ARG A 187 -13.11 -5.76 -37.66
N ARG A 188 -13.29 -4.51 -37.24
CA ARG A 188 -14.50 -3.76 -37.52
C ARG A 188 -14.51 -3.64 -39.03
N ASN A 189 -15.43 -4.36 -39.69
CA ASN A 189 -15.68 -4.34 -41.13
C ASN A 189 -15.40 -2.95 -41.69
N ASN A 190 -14.28 -2.82 -42.39
CA ASN A 190 -14.00 -1.78 -43.37
C ASN A 190 -13.54 -2.44 -44.68
N ASP A 191 -14.02 -3.67 -44.95
CA ASP A 191 -13.91 -4.33 -46.27
C ASP A 191 -15.23 -4.13 -47.04
N LEU A 192 -15.65 -2.87 -47.16
CA LEU A 192 -16.68 -2.42 -48.10
C LEU A 192 -16.11 -1.17 -48.75
N ASP A 193 -15.18 -1.40 -49.68
CA ASP A 193 -14.92 -0.58 -50.88
C ASP A 193 -13.59 -1.06 -51.49
N ASP A 194 -13.59 -2.21 -52.16
CA ASP A 194 -12.63 -2.46 -53.22
C ASP A 194 -13.31 -3.30 -54.33
N PRO A 195 -13.77 -2.68 -55.43
CA PRO A 195 -14.35 -3.41 -56.53
C PRO A 195 -13.25 -4.10 -57.33
N ALA A 196 -13.22 -5.43 -57.22
CA ALA A 196 -12.85 -6.38 -58.27
C ALA A 196 -11.63 -6.00 -59.13
N GLU A 197 -10.43 -6.33 -58.65
CA GLU A 197 -9.28 -6.51 -59.53
C GLU A 197 -9.49 -7.80 -60.33
N SER A 198 -9.64 -7.60 -61.63
CA SER A 198 -9.98 -8.56 -62.65
C SER A 198 -9.01 -9.73 -62.72
N ILE A 199 -9.61 -10.89 -62.93
CA ILE A 199 -9.03 -12.16 -63.34
C ILE A 199 -8.13 -11.94 -64.58
N GLU A 200 -6.82 -11.79 -64.37
CA GLU A 200 -5.79 -12.09 -65.35
C GLU A 200 -4.79 -13.05 -64.69
N LEU A 201 -5.01 -14.35 -64.90
CA LEU A 201 -3.92 -15.30 -64.98
C LEU A 201 -4.42 -16.53 -65.74
N ASN A 202 -4.49 -16.41 -67.07
CA ASN A 202 -4.55 -17.57 -67.94
C ASN A 202 -3.26 -17.61 -68.76
N GLU A 203 -2.69 -18.82 -68.83
CA GLU A 203 -1.56 -19.23 -69.69
C GLU A 203 -0.20 -18.65 -69.25
N THR A 204 0.79 -19.44 -68.82
CA THR A 204 1.42 -20.54 -69.57
C THR A 204 2.34 -21.33 -68.64
N THR A 205 2.35 -22.67 -68.71
CA THR A 205 3.58 -23.48 -68.56
C THR A 205 3.39 -24.89 -69.17
N PRO A 206 4.45 -25.50 -69.72
CA PRO A 206 4.37 -26.49 -70.79
C PRO A 206 4.31 -27.95 -70.32
N LYS A 207 3.86 -28.82 -71.24
CA LYS A 207 3.91 -30.29 -71.16
C LYS A 207 5.34 -30.80 -70.90
N SER A 208 5.48 -31.71 -69.93
CA SER A 208 6.54 -32.74 -69.89
C SER A 208 6.03 -33.98 -69.17
N LYS A 209 6.52 -35.14 -69.63
CA LYS A 209 6.06 -36.52 -69.43
C LYS A 209 6.41 -37.06 -68.03
N GLU A 210 5.65 -38.04 -67.54
CA GLU A 210 6.22 -39.31 -67.03
C GLU A 210 5.17 -40.42 -66.84
N HIS A 211 5.58 -41.63 -67.25
CA HIS A 211 4.95 -42.94 -67.05
C HIS A 211 5.15 -43.42 -65.60
N LYS A 212 4.23 -44.23 -65.03
CA LYS A 212 4.32 -45.71 -64.84
C LYS A 212 3.58 -46.24 -63.57
N TYR A 213 2.91 -47.40 -63.75
CA TYR A 213 2.36 -48.41 -62.81
C TYR A 213 1.22 -47.99 -61.86
N ASP A 214 0.12 -48.73 -61.66
CA ASP A 214 -0.23 -50.15 -61.95
C ASP A 214 -1.57 -50.30 -62.70
#